data_AF-A0A9E6K1Q7-F1
#
_entry.id   AF-A0A9E6K1Q7-F1
#
_cell.length_a   1.000
_cell.length_b   1.000
_cell.length_c   1.000
_cell.angle_alpha   90.00
_cell.angle_beta   90.00
_cell.angle_gamma   90.00
#
_symmetry.space_group_name_H-M   'P 1'
#
loop_
_entity.id
_entity.type
_entity.pdbx_description
1 polymer ?
#
loop_
_entity_poly.entity_id
_entity_poly.type
_entity_poly.pdbx_seq_one_letter_code
_entity_poly.pdbx_strand_id
1 'polypeptide(L)'
;MNSIIFAQILGSFCIIAGLSLMLNKETLIKGLEDLKEHFIFLYSFGALIFMLGMYIFLSISTFSNTVDIIVKIFGILITLKGTILMLFPKLTKTMIKKSKFFLKYSSLFGLIYILFGIYLCYLVF
;
A
#
# COMPACT_ATOMS: atom_id res chain seq x y z
N MET A 1 -5.23 -0.60 21.68
CA MET A 1 -4.82 -2.02 21.50
C MET A 1 -4.88 -2.43 20.02
N ASN A 2 -6.00 -2.25 19.32
CA ASN A 2 -6.12 -2.62 17.91
C ASN A 2 -5.17 -1.84 16.98
N SER A 3 -4.95 -0.56 17.22
CA SER A 3 -4.08 0.29 16.40
C SER A 3 -2.60 -0.12 16.42
N ILE A 4 -2.12 -0.66 17.54
CA ILE A 4 -0.75 -1.18 17.70
C ILE A 4 -0.52 -2.35 16.74
N ILE A 5 -1.46 -3.30 16.68
CA ILE A 5 -1.36 -4.48 15.80
C ILE A 5 -1.34 -4.04 14.33
N PHE A 6 -2.23 -3.13 13.93
CA PHE A 6 -2.24 -2.61 12.56
C PHE A 6 -0.98 -1.82 12.22
N ALA A 7 -0.44 -1.05 13.17
CA ALA A 7 0.82 -0.34 12.97
C ALA A 7 2.01 -1.29 12.82
N GLN A 8 2.05 -2.40 13.56
CA GLN A 8 3.05 -3.46 13.37
C GLN A 8 2.94 -4.11 11.98
N ILE A 9 1.73 -4.48 11.57
CA ILE A 9 1.48 -5.07 10.24
C ILE A 9 1.89 -4.09 9.14
N LEU A 10 1.49 -2.81 9.25
CA LEU A 10 1.85 -1.78 8.28
C LEU A 10 3.36 -1.51 8.26
N GLY A 11 4.00 -1.45 9.43
CA GLY A 11 5.45 -1.25 9.56
C GLY A 11 6.23 -2.38 8.91
N SER A 12 5.92 -3.64 9.25
CA SER A 12 6.53 -4.82 8.64
C SER A 12 6.26 -4.89 7.12
N PHE A 13 5.02 -4.59 6.70
CA PHE A 13 4.68 -4.53 5.28
C PHE A 13 5.49 -3.48 4.53
N CYS A 14 5.65 -2.27 5.08
CA CYS A 14 6.44 -1.20 4.47
C CYS A 14 7.91 -1.61 4.29
N ILE A 15 8.51 -2.29 5.27
CA ILE A 15 9.89 -2.80 5.19
C ILE A 15 10.01 -3.83 4.07
N ILE A 16 9.13 -4.84 4.05
CA ILE A 16 9.15 -5.90 3.02
C ILE A 16 8.88 -5.32 1.63
N ALA A 17 7.91 -4.42 1.51
CA ALA A 17 7.58 -3.76 0.25
C ALA A 17 8.74 -2.90 -0.25
N GLY A 18 9.40 -2.14 0.63
CA GLY A 18 10.58 -1.34 0.30
C GLY A 18 11.76 -2.19 -0.18
N LEU A 19 12.05 -3.30 0.52
CA LEU A 19 13.07 -4.28 0.11
C LEU A 19 12.73 -4.90 -1.25
N SER A 20 11.47 -5.29 -1.46
CA SER A 20 11.02 -5.84 -2.74
C SER A 20 11.17 -4.84 -3.88
N LEU A 21 10.91 -3.54 -3.62
CA LEU A 21 11.10 -2.47 -4.61
C LEU A 21 12.56 -2.31 -5.03
N MET A 22 13.50 -2.57 -4.11
CA MET A 22 14.93 -2.46 -4.34
C MET A 22 15.50 -3.70 -5.03
N LEU A 23 15.12 -4.90 -4.56
CA LEU A 23 15.69 -6.17 -5.00
C LEU A 23 15.01 -6.74 -6.25
N ASN A 24 13.70 -6.56 -6.38
CA ASN A 24 12.86 -7.29 -7.35
C ASN A 24 12.15 -6.37 -8.34
N LYS A 25 12.76 -5.23 -8.68
CA LYS A 25 12.17 -4.21 -9.56
C LYS A 25 11.63 -4.79 -10.87
N GLU A 26 12.39 -5.66 -11.55
CA GLU A 26 11.98 -6.24 -12.83
C GLU A 26 10.75 -7.15 -12.69
N THR A 27 10.73 -7.96 -11.64
CA THR A 27 9.59 -8.82 -11.31
C THR A 27 8.34 -8.00 -11.02
N LEU A 28 8.48 -6.88 -10.31
CA LEU A 28 7.38 -5.94 -10.05
C LEU A 28 6.87 -5.26 -11.32
N ILE A 29 7.76 -4.89 -12.25
CA ILE A 29 7.36 -4.34 -13.55
C ILE A 29 6.55 -5.36 -14.34
N LYS A 30 7.03 -6.60 -14.44
CA LYS A 30 6.33 -7.69 -15.15
C LYS A 30 4.96 -7.97 -14.53
N GLY A 31 4.88 -8.11 -13.20
CA GLY A 31 3.60 -8.34 -12.52
C GLY A 31 2.59 -7.20 -12.72
N LEU A 32 3.06 -5.94 -12.81
CA LEU A 32 2.19 -4.80 -13.13
C LEU A 32 1.69 -4.83 -14.58
N GLU A 33 2.48 -5.37 -15.51
CA GLU A 33 2.08 -5.56 -16.90
C GLU A 33 1.01 -6.66 -17.02
N ASP A 34 1.20 -7.80 -16.35
CA ASP A 34 0.24 -8.91 -16.34
C ASP A 34 -1.12 -8.49 -15.73
N LEU A 35 -1.07 -7.72 -14.63
CA LEU A 35 -2.26 -7.13 -14.00
C LEU A 35 -3.05 -6.24 -14.95
N LYS A 36 -2.38 -5.54 -15.86
CA LYS A 36 -3.00 -4.62 -16.80
C LYS A 36 -3.76 -5.36 -17.91
N GLU A 37 -3.35 -6.57 -18.25
CA GLU A 37 -3.96 -7.39 -19.30
C GLU A 37 -5.29 -7.98 -18.85
N HIS A 38 -5.39 -8.37 -17.59
CA HIS A 38 -6.56 -9.07 -17.05
C HIS A 38 -7.42 -8.18 -16.13
N PHE A 39 -8.53 -7.68 -16.67
CA PHE A 39 -9.47 -6.84 -15.92
C PHE A 39 -10.03 -7.50 -14.65
N ILE A 40 -10.26 -8.82 -14.68
CA ILE A 40 -10.78 -9.58 -13.54
C ILE A 40 -9.81 -9.52 -12.34
N PHE A 41 -8.51 -9.66 -12.59
CA PHE A 41 -7.51 -9.56 -11.52
C PHE A 41 -7.49 -8.16 -10.91
N LEU A 42 -7.54 -7.10 -11.73
CA LEU A 42 -7.63 -5.71 -11.25
C LEU A 42 -8.83 -5.50 -10.31
N TYR A 43 -10.01 -6.03 -10.68
CA TYR A 43 -11.22 -5.91 -9.87
C TYR A 43 -11.10 -6.69 -8.55
N SER A 44 -10.66 -7.95 -8.60
CA SER A 44 -10.51 -8.80 -7.41
C SER A 44 -9.47 -8.25 -6.43
N PHE A 45 -8.31 -7.80 -6.92
CA PHE A 45 -7.32 -7.13 -6.08
C PHE A 45 -7.86 -5.82 -5.50
N GLY A 46 -8.58 -5.03 -6.31
CA GLY A 46 -9.24 -3.82 -5.85
C GLY A 46 -10.22 -4.07 -4.71
N ALA A 47 -11.03 -5.13 -4.81
CA ALA A 47 -11.99 -5.53 -3.78
C ALA A 47 -11.30 -5.93 -2.47
N LEU A 48 -10.25 -6.75 -2.54
CA LEU A 48 -9.47 -7.15 -1.36
C LEU A 48 -8.81 -5.94 -0.68
N ILE A 49 -8.21 -5.05 -1.47
CA ILE A 49 -7.59 -3.82 -0.97
C ILE A 49 -8.65 -2.92 -0.32
N PHE A 50 -9.82 -2.77 -0.94
CA PHE A 50 -10.93 -2.00 -0.39
C PHE A 50 -11.41 -2.55 0.95
N MET A 51 -11.65 -3.87 1.03
CA MET A 51 -12.07 -4.54 2.26
C MET A 51 -11.06 -4.37 3.39
N LEU A 52 -9.76 -4.56 3.09
CA LEU A 52 -8.68 -4.35 4.06
C LEU A 52 -8.62 -2.89 4.54
N GLY A 53 -8.72 -1.93 3.62
CA GLY A 53 -8.70 -0.50 3.96
C GLY A 53 -9.87 -0.11 4.87
N MET A 54 -11.08 -0.56 4.53
CA MET A 54 -12.28 -0.31 5.32
C MET A 54 -12.18 -0.96 6.70
N TYR A 55 -11.67 -2.18 6.78
CA TYR A 55 -11.47 -2.88 8.04
C TYR A 55 -10.51 -2.10 8.96
N ILE A 56 -9.37 -1.64 8.44
CA ILE A 56 -8.41 -0.82 9.20
C ILE A 56 -9.06 0.50 9.64
N PHE A 57 -9.75 1.19 8.72
CA PHE A 57 -10.38 2.49 9.00
C PHE A 57 -11.46 2.39 10.10
N LEU A 58 -12.32 1.39 10.03
CA LEU A 58 -13.40 1.17 11.00
C LEU A 58 -12.90 0.66 12.36
N SER A 59 -11.75 -0.04 12.37
CA SER A 59 -11.17 -0.58 13.62
C SER A 59 -10.63 0.49 14.57
N ILE A 60 -10.40 1.71 14.08
CA ILE A 60 -9.88 2.84 14.87
C ILE A 60 -11.00 3.86 15.07
N SER A 61 -11.68 3.79 16.21
CA SER A 61 -12.79 4.71 16.50
C SER A 61 -12.31 6.11 16.93
N THR A 62 -11.24 6.18 17.72
CA THR A 62 -10.74 7.44 18.31
C THR A 62 -9.44 7.93 17.66
N PHE A 63 -9.23 9.24 17.66
CA PHE A 63 -7.98 9.89 17.22
C PHE A 63 -7.14 10.28 18.44
N SER A 64 -6.89 9.32 19.33
CA SER A 64 -6.33 9.63 20.64
C SER A 64 -4.82 9.87 20.57
N ASN A 65 -4.10 9.07 19.78
CA ASN A 65 -2.65 9.10 19.69
C ASN A 65 -2.15 9.25 18.25
N THR A 66 -0.90 9.71 18.07
CA THR A 66 -0.27 9.91 16.75
C THR A 66 -0.30 8.64 15.89
N VAL A 67 -0.08 7.47 16.49
CA VAL A 67 -0.14 6.17 15.79
C VAL A 67 -1.54 5.90 15.23
N ASP A 68 -2.60 6.19 16.00
CA ASP A 68 -3.98 6.01 15.56
C ASP A 68 -4.29 6.89 14.33
N ILE A 69 -3.80 8.14 14.35
CA ILE A 69 -3.96 9.08 13.23
C ILE A 69 -3.27 8.52 11.98
N ILE A 70 -2.02 8.07 12.09
CA ILE A 70 -1.24 7.53 10.96
C ILE A 70 -1.94 6.30 10.37
N VAL A 71 -2.30 5.32 11.21
CA VAL A 71 -2.93 4.08 10.74
C VAL A 71 -4.29 4.35 10.11
N LYS A 72 -5.07 5.28 10.66
CA LYS A 72 -6.39 5.63 10.11
C LYS A 72 -6.28 6.34 8.77
N ILE A 73 -5.32 7.25 8.60
CA ILE A 73 -5.00 7.86 7.30
C ILE A 73 -4.59 6.78 6.29
N PHE A 74 -3.75 5.83 6.71
CA PHE A 74 -3.39 4.68 5.87
C PHE A 74 -4.62 3.84 5.47
N GLY A 75 -5.53 3.56 6.39
CA GLY A 75 -6.79 2.86 6.11
C GLY A 75 -7.61 3.57 5.03
N ILE A 76 -7.73 4.90 5.10
CA ILE A 76 -8.41 5.72 4.07
C ILE A 76 -7.69 5.61 2.72
N LEU A 77 -6.37 5.77 2.69
CA LEU A 77 -5.59 5.70 1.45
C LEU A 77 -5.70 4.32 0.77
N ILE A 78 -5.65 3.24 1.56
CA ILE A 78 -5.84 1.87 1.08
C ILE A 78 -7.25 1.70 0.52
N THR A 79 -8.27 2.17 1.23
CA THR A 79 -9.67 2.15 0.78
C THR A 79 -9.86 2.88 -0.55
N LEU A 80 -9.29 4.09 -0.65
CA LEU A 80 -9.37 4.90 -1.87
C LEU A 80 -8.68 4.19 -3.04
N LYS A 81 -7.51 3.59 -2.80
CA LYS A 81 -6.79 2.80 -3.81
C LYS A 81 -7.62 1.62 -4.32
N GLY A 82 -8.23 0.85 -3.40
CA GLY A 82 -9.12 -0.26 -3.75
C GLY A 82 -10.34 0.20 -4.57
N THR A 83 -10.94 1.33 -4.17
CA THR A 83 -12.05 1.96 -4.88
C THR A 83 -11.65 2.37 -6.30
N ILE A 84 -10.49 3.00 -6.49
CA ILE A 84 -9.99 3.41 -7.81
C ILE A 84 -9.72 2.19 -8.70
N LEU A 85 -9.15 1.13 -8.14
CA LEU A 85 -8.90 -0.14 -8.85
C LEU A 85 -10.19 -0.77 -9.40
N MET A 86 -11.28 -0.72 -8.63
CA MET A 86 -12.57 -1.30 -9.02
C MET A 86 -13.37 -0.40 -9.96
N LEU A 87 -13.51 0.90 -9.64
CA LEU A 87 -14.38 1.82 -10.37
C LEU A 87 -13.74 2.37 -11.64
N PHE A 88 -12.42 2.53 -11.65
CA PHE A 88 -11.71 3.22 -12.72
C PHE A 88 -10.54 2.42 -13.30
N PRO A 89 -10.78 1.22 -13.85
CA PRO A 89 -9.72 0.36 -14.39
C PRO A 89 -8.90 1.04 -15.47
N LYS A 90 -9.53 1.88 -16.31
CA LYS A 90 -8.84 2.64 -17.37
C LYS A 90 -7.82 3.62 -16.79
N LEU A 91 -8.16 4.31 -15.70
CA LEU A 91 -7.24 5.20 -14.96
C LEU A 91 -6.09 4.40 -14.33
N THR A 92 -6.37 3.22 -13.77
CA THR A 92 -5.32 2.35 -13.24
C THR A 92 -4.34 1.92 -14.33
N LYS A 93 -4.82 1.55 -15.53
CA LYS A 93 -3.94 1.18 -16.64
C LYS A 93 -3.02 2.32 -17.08
N THR A 94 -3.49 3.57 -17.06
CA THR A 94 -2.64 4.75 -17.33
C THR A 94 -1.67 5.06 -16.20
N MET A 95 -2.06 4.88 -14.94
CA MET A 95 -1.16 5.01 -13.79
C MET A 95 -0.05 3.97 -13.81
N ILE A 96 -0.34 2.72 -14.17
CA ILE A 96 0.66 1.66 -14.34
C ILE A 96 1.68 2.02 -15.44
N LYS A 97 1.23 2.60 -16.55
CA LYS A 97 2.17 3.08 -17.59
C LYS A 97 3.11 4.17 -17.04
N LYS A 98 2.60 5.08 -16.20
CA LYS A 98 3.40 6.12 -15.55
C LYS A 98 4.29 5.58 -14.42
N SER A 99 3.94 4.45 -13.79
CA SER A 99 4.70 3.86 -12.68
C SER A 99 6.09 3.36 -13.12
N LYS A 100 6.30 3.07 -14.41
CA LYS A 100 7.63 2.77 -14.96
C LYS A 100 8.66 3.88 -14.69
N PHE A 101 8.23 5.14 -14.69
CA PHE A 101 9.10 6.27 -14.36
C PHE A 101 9.45 6.29 -12.85
N PHE A 102 8.47 6.02 -11.98
CA PHE A 102 8.70 5.90 -10.54
C PHE A 102 9.62 4.72 -10.21
N LEU A 103 9.48 3.60 -10.92
CA LEU A 103 10.35 2.43 -10.77
C LEU A 103 11.79 2.73 -11.21
N LYS A 104 12.06 3.75 -12.05
CA LYS A 104 13.43 4.22 -12.31
C LYS A 104 14.13 4.65 -11.02
N TYR A 105 13.39 5.27 -10.12
CA TYR A 105 13.86 5.71 -8.79
C TYR A 105 13.47 4.73 -7.67
N SER A 106 13.26 3.45 -7.99
CA SER A 106 12.80 2.45 -7.03
C SER A 106 13.73 2.31 -5.82
N SER A 107 15.04 2.50 -5.99
CA SER A 107 15.98 2.48 -4.85
C SER A 107 15.65 3.55 -3.81
N LEU A 108 15.35 4.78 -4.28
CA LEU A 108 15.06 5.91 -3.42
C LEU A 108 13.69 5.77 -2.74
N PHE A 109 12.66 5.35 -3.49
CA PHE A 109 11.34 5.06 -2.93
C PHE A 109 11.36 3.86 -1.96
N GLY A 110 12.14 2.82 -2.27
CA GLY A 110 12.32 1.66 -1.42
C GLY A 110 12.96 2.03 -0.09
N LEU A 111 14.01 2.86 -0.11
CA LEU A 111 14.65 3.39 1.10
C LEU A 111 13.66 4.19 1.97
N ILE A 112 12.86 5.06 1.36
CA ILE A 112 11.82 5.82 2.08
C ILE A 112 10.81 4.88 2.75
N TYR A 113 10.36 3.84 2.03
CA TYR A 113 9.44 2.85 2.58
C TYR A 113 10.03 2.06 3.75
N ILE A 114 11.31 1.68 3.66
CA ILE A 114 12.02 0.98 4.74
C ILE A 114 12.15 1.90 5.97
N LEU A 115 12.63 3.13 5.79
CA LEU A 115 12.77 4.10 6.88
C LEU A 115 11.43 4.40 7.56
N PHE A 116 10.38 4.56 6.77
CA PHE A 116 9.03 4.77 7.28
C PHE A 116 8.50 3.55 8.06
N GLY A 117 8.75 2.34 7.56
CA GLY A 117 8.38 1.10 8.24
C GLY A 117 9.14 0.90 9.56
N ILE A 118 10.45 1.20 9.57
CA ILE A 118 11.27 1.18 10.80
C ILE A 118 10.75 2.19 11.82
N TYR A 119 10.43 3.40 11.39
CA TYR A 119 9.87 4.44 12.26
C TYR A 119 8.53 4.01 12.86
N LEU A 120 7.65 3.42 12.06
CA LEU A 120 6.38 2.87 12.54
C LEU A 120 6.59 1.74 13.56
N CYS A 121 7.52 0.82 13.31
CA CYS A 121 7.86 -0.22 14.28
C CYS A 121 8.42 0.38 15.58
N TYR A 122 9.30 1.38 15.51
CA TYR A 122 9.87 2.05 16.67
C TYR A 122 8.83 2.77 17.53
N LEU A 123 7.76 3.30 16.94
CA LEU A 123 6.68 3.95 17.70
C LEU A 123 5.78 2.96 18.45
N VAL A 124 5.89 1.67 18.15
CA VAL A 124 4.89 0.65 18.53
C VAL A 124 5.48 -0.47 19.38
N PHE A 125 6.78 -0.74 19.22
CA PHE A 125 7.59 -1.64 20.05
C PHE A 125 8.36 -0.86 21.10
#